data_AF-X1P6V4-F1
#
_entry.id   AF-X1P6V4-F1
#
_cell.length_a   1.000
_cell.length_b   1.000
_cell.length_c   1.000
_cell.angle_alpha   90.00
_cell.angle_beta   90.00
_cell.angle_gamma   90.00
#
_symmetry.space_group_name_H-M   'P 1'
#
loop_
_entity.id
_entity.type
_entity.pdbx_description
1 polymer ?
#
loop_
_entity_poly.entity_id
_entity_poly.type
_entity_poly.pdbx_seq_one_letter_code
_entity_poly.pdbx_strand_id
1 'polypeptide(L)'
;LAKSTGNMLSSHFYKESNILFPAALKVISEDEWKDIRKQCDELGYCCFTPEYAKGVVQPTEESASQTALADTGKVLFETGEFLTEELEAVLNTLPVDITFVDKEDRVRYFSQSKERIFPRTKAIIGRKVQQCHPQKSLHVVEEILNDFKENKREEAGFWINMGGRLIYIRYFAVRDKAEKYVGCLEVTQDITDIKKIEAEKRLL
;
A
#
# COMPACT_ATOMS: atom_id res chain seq x y z
N LEU A 1 -39.53 12.09 1.54
CA LEU A 1 -38.31 11.38 1.99
C LEU A 1 -38.64 10.02 2.61
N ALA A 2 -39.26 9.95 3.81
CA ALA A 2 -39.50 8.70 4.53
C ALA A 2 -40.21 7.57 3.72
N LYS A 3 -41.31 7.88 3.02
CA LYS A 3 -42.01 6.90 2.16
C LYS A 3 -41.14 6.38 1.00
N SER A 4 -40.32 7.24 0.42
CA SER A 4 -39.43 6.87 -0.70
C SER A 4 -38.31 5.94 -0.23
N THR A 5 -37.68 6.28 0.91
CA THR A 5 -36.64 5.45 1.52
C THR A 5 -37.20 4.10 1.97
N GLY A 6 -38.39 4.09 2.60
CA GLY A 6 -39.07 2.85 2.98
C GLY A 6 -39.32 1.93 1.79
N ASN A 7 -39.90 2.46 0.71
CA ASN A 7 -40.16 1.68 -0.51
C ASN A 7 -38.87 1.15 -1.15
N MET A 8 -37.81 1.97 -1.18
CA MET A 8 -36.51 1.56 -1.73
C MET A 8 -35.90 0.40 -0.92
N LEU A 9 -35.86 0.51 0.42
CA LEU A 9 -35.34 -0.54 1.29
C LEU A 9 -36.17 -1.82 1.17
N SER A 10 -37.50 -1.73 1.22
CA SER A 10 -38.38 -2.89 1.04
C SER A 10 -38.18 -3.57 -0.31
N SER A 11 -38.02 -2.79 -1.40
CA SER A 11 -37.70 -3.35 -2.71
C SER A 11 -36.33 -4.02 -2.74
N HIS A 12 -35.33 -3.48 -2.02
CA HIS A 12 -33.99 -4.05 -1.97
C HIS A 12 -33.99 -5.39 -1.23
N PHE A 13 -34.56 -5.42 -0.01
CA PHE A 13 -34.70 -6.63 0.78
C PHE A 13 -35.50 -7.72 0.05
N TYR A 14 -36.53 -7.33 -0.70
CA TYR A 14 -37.30 -8.27 -1.52
C TYR A 14 -36.42 -8.91 -2.59
N LYS A 15 -35.62 -8.13 -3.33
CA LYS A 15 -34.72 -8.65 -4.37
C LYS A 15 -33.61 -9.52 -3.76
N GLU A 16 -33.04 -9.12 -2.64
CA GLU A 16 -32.04 -9.91 -1.94
C GLU A 16 -32.59 -11.27 -1.51
N SER A 17 -33.72 -11.28 -0.81
CA SER A 17 -34.31 -12.48 -0.23
C SER A 17 -34.87 -13.46 -1.27
N ASN A 18 -35.42 -12.95 -2.38
CA ASN A 18 -36.11 -13.78 -3.37
C ASN A 18 -35.30 -14.06 -4.63
N ILE A 19 -34.22 -13.32 -4.88
CA ILE A 19 -33.42 -13.44 -6.10
C ILE A 19 -31.95 -13.68 -5.75
N LEU A 20 -31.31 -12.75 -5.02
CA LEU A 20 -29.86 -12.81 -4.78
C LEU A 20 -29.46 -14.00 -3.92
N PHE A 21 -30.03 -14.17 -2.73
CA PHE A 21 -29.65 -15.26 -1.82
C PHE A 21 -29.97 -16.64 -2.40
N PRO A 22 -31.15 -16.89 -3.01
CA PRO A 22 -31.42 -18.18 -3.65
C PRO A 22 -30.50 -18.48 -4.84
N ALA A 23 -30.06 -17.45 -5.57
CA ALA A 23 -29.06 -17.64 -6.62
C ALA A 23 -27.69 -17.96 -6.01
N ALA A 24 -27.24 -17.17 -5.04
CA ALA A 24 -25.96 -17.35 -4.34
C ALA A 24 -25.81 -18.77 -3.76
N LEU A 25 -26.85 -19.29 -3.10
CA LEU A 25 -26.86 -20.66 -2.56
C LEU A 25 -26.71 -21.77 -3.62
N LYS A 26 -26.97 -21.48 -4.91
CA LYS A 26 -26.82 -22.45 -6.00
C LYS A 26 -25.47 -22.38 -6.71
N VAL A 27 -24.84 -21.20 -6.73
CA VAL A 27 -23.60 -20.97 -7.50
C VAL A 27 -22.36 -20.85 -6.64
N ILE A 28 -22.47 -20.45 -5.37
CA ILE A 28 -21.33 -20.29 -4.47
C ILE A 28 -21.07 -21.62 -3.76
N SER A 29 -19.83 -22.09 -3.83
CA SER A 29 -19.38 -23.32 -3.16
C SER A 29 -19.16 -23.12 -1.66
N GLU A 30 -19.13 -24.22 -0.91
CA GLU A 30 -18.90 -24.21 0.54
C GLU A 30 -17.55 -23.57 0.93
N ASP A 31 -16.51 -23.73 0.12
CA ASP A 31 -15.20 -23.13 0.40
C ASP A 31 -15.21 -21.62 0.14
N GLU A 32 -15.84 -21.15 -0.95
CA GLU A 32 -16.02 -19.73 -1.21
C GLU A 32 -16.86 -19.05 -0.10
N TRP A 33 -17.86 -19.73 0.46
CA TRP A 33 -18.63 -19.21 1.60
C TRP A 33 -17.78 -18.95 2.85
N LYS A 34 -16.72 -19.75 3.09
CA LYS A 34 -15.79 -19.52 4.21
C LYS A 34 -14.98 -18.25 3.99
N ASP A 35 -14.48 -18.04 2.78
CA ASP A 35 -13.69 -16.85 2.43
C ASP A 35 -14.55 -15.58 2.47
N ILE A 36 -15.78 -15.65 1.95
CA ILE A 36 -16.76 -14.55 2.02
C ILE A 36 -17.03 -14.17 3.48
N ARG A 37 -17.18 -15.17 4.37
CA ARG A 37 -17.40 -14.92 5.79
C ARG A 37 -16.21 -14.19 6.41
N LYS A 38 -14.98 -14.65 6.16
CA LYS A 38 -13.76 -14.01 6.68
C LYS A 38 -13.66 -12.54 6.24
N GLN A 39 -13.91 -12.26 4.96
CA GLN A 39 -13.91 -10.88 4.43
C GLN A 39 -15.00 -10.02 5.07
N CYS A 40 -16.17 -10.60 5.35
CA CYS A 40 -17.25 -9.91 6.06
C CYS A 40 -16.89 -9.62 7.53
N ASP A 41 -16.17 -10.53 8.21
CA ASP A 41 -15.67 -10.33 9.57
C ASP A 41 -14.64 -9.17 9.62
N GLU A 42 -13.82 -9.01 8.57
CA GLU A 42 -12.86 -7.89 8.43
C GLU A 42 -13.54 -6.54 8.13
N LEU A 43 -14.59 -6.55 7.28
CA LEU A 43 -15.32 -5.34 6.87
C LEU A 43 -16.33 -4.86 7.94
N GLY A 44 -16.83 -5.78 8.76
CA GLY A 44 -17.82 -5.52 9.80
C GLY A 44 -19.28 -5.70 9.34
N TYR A 45 -20.18 -5.78 10.32
CA TYR A 45 -21.58 -6.12 10.11
C TYR A 45 -22.52 -4.94 10.39
N CYS A 46 -23.70 -4.96 9.78
CA CYS A 46 -24.72 -3.97 10.07
C CYS A 46 -25.26 -4.11 11.51
N CYS A 47 -25.81 -3.02 12.06
CA CYS A 47 -26.27 -2.96 13.44
C CYS A 47 -27.41 -3.93 13.81
N PHE A 48 -28.07 -4.52 12.81
CA PHE A 48 -29.14 -5.51 12.98
C PHE A 48 -28.72 -6.93 12.64
N THR A 49 -27.44 -7.18 12.30
CA THR A 49 -26.96 -8.54 12.06
C THR A 49 -27.03 -9.37 13.35
N PRO A 50 -27.68 -10.54 13.34
CA PRO A 50 -27.78 -11.39 14.53
C PRO A 50 -26.41 -11.82 15.06
N GLU A 51 -26.26 -11.86 16.39
CA GLU A 51 -24.96 -12.12 17.01
C GLU A 51 -24.38 -13.51 16.65
N TYR A 52 -25.24 -14.51 16.47
CA TYR A 52 -24.81 -15.85 16.04
C TYR A 52 -24.28 -15.89 14.60
N ALA A 53 -24.63 -14.89 13.77
CA ALA A 53 -24.22 -14.80 12.37
C ALA A 53 -22.89 -14.05 12.21
N LYS A 54 -22.47 -13.28 13.21
CA LYS A 54 -21.15 -12.65 13.26
C LYS A 54 -20.12 -13.73 13.55
N GLY A 55 -18.99 -13.76 12.83
CA GLY A 55 -17.87 -14.61 13.23
C GLY A 55 -17.38 -14.17 14.60
N VAL A 56 -17.33 -15.10 15.56
CA VAL A 56 -16.45 -14.91 16.70
C VAL A 56 -15.05 -14.88 16.10
N VAL A 57 -14.35 -13.75 16.23
CA VAL A 57 -12.93 -13.63 15.88
C VAL A 57 -12.18 -14.61 16.78
N GLN A 58 -12.07 -15.86 16.36
CA GLN A 58 -11.04 -16.75 16.84
C GLN A 58 -9.81 -16.47 15.98
N PRO A 59 -8.62 -16.24 16.57
CA PRO A 59 -7.38 -16.22 15.82
C PRO A 59 -7.13 -17.65 15.33
N THR A 60 -7.69 -18.00 14.17
CA THR A 60 -7.34 -19.23 13.48
C THR A 60 -5.99 -19.01 12.84
N GLU A 61 -5.01 -19.78 13.32
CA GLU A 61 -3.72 -19.98 12.68
C GLU A 61 -3.93 -20.09 11.17
N GLU A 62 -3.24 -19.21 10.43
CA GLU A 62 -3.24 -19.20 8.99
C GLU A 62 -2.99 -20.63 8.49
N SER A 63 -3.95 -21.19 7.74
CA SER A 63 -3.67 -22.33 6.89
C SER A 63 -2.66 -21.86 5.86
N ALA A 64 -1.39 -22.03 6.22
CA ALA A 64 -0.27 -21.84 5.34
C ALA A 64 -0.38 -22.92 4.27
N SER A 65 -1.16 -22.62 3.22
CA SER A 65 -0.87 -23.17 1.90
C SER A 65 0.44 -22.55 1.47
N GLN A 66 1.53 -23.11 2.00
CA GLN A 66 2.87 -22.97 1.44
C GLN A 66 2.85 -23.66 0.08
N THR A 67 2.32 -22.98 -0.93
CA THR A 67 2.68 -23.30 -2.30
C THR A 67 4.14 -22.90 -2.47
N ALA A 68 4.96 -23.95 -2.53
CA ALA A 68 6.37 -23.91 -2.86
C ALA A 68 6.68 -22.85 -3.91
N LEU A 69 7.78 -22.14 -3.68
CA LEU A 69 8.48 -21.30 -4.65
C LEU A 69 8.76 -22.11 -5.91
N ALA A 70 7.80 -22.11 -6.84
CA ALA A 70 8.00 -22.45 -8.22
C ALA A 70 8.05 -21.14 -9.00
N ASP A 71 9.19 -20.97 -9.66
CA ASP A 71 9.62 -19.93 -10.58
C ASP A 71 8.55 -19.54 -11.62
N THR A 72 7.52 -18.81 -11.19
CA THR A 72 6.38 -18.37 -12.04
C THR A 72 6.46 -16.87 -12.36
N GLY A 73 7.51 -16.18 -11.93
CA GLY A 73 7.67 -14.73 -12.14
C GLY A 73 6.62 -13.87 -11.41
N LYS A 74 5.82 -14.47 -10.51
CA LYS A 74 4.78 -13.82 -9.72
C LYS A 74 5.26 -13.42 -8.33
N VAL A 75 4.79 -12.27 -7.87
CA VAL A 75 4.96 -11.75 -6.51
C VAL A 75 3.59 -11.78 -5.84
N LEU A 76 3.46 -12.59 -4.78
CA LEU A 76 2.24 -12.75 -4.00
C LEU A 76 2.25 -11.77 -2.81
N PHE A 77 1.14 -11.05 -2.64
CA PHE A 77 0.86 -10.16 -1.52
C PHE A 77 -0.39 -10.66 -0.77
N GLU A 78 -0.64 -10.14 0.43
CA GLU A 78 -1.85 -10.50 1.18
C GLU A 78 -3.14 -10.11 0.45
N THR A 79 -3.09 -9.01 -0.32
CA THR A 79 -4.25 -8.42 -1.00
C THR A 79 -4.30 -8.72 -2.50
N GLY A 80 -3.48 -9.65 -3.01
CA GLY A 80 -3.45 -10.00 -4.43
C GLY A 80 -2.06 -10.41 -4.92
N GLU A 81 -1.85 -10.36 -6.23
CA GLU A 81 -0.60 -10.75 -6.87
C GLU A 81 -0.27 -9.87 -8.06
N PHE A 82 1.02 -9.79 -8.40
CA PHE A 82 1.52 -9.17 -9.63
C PHE A 82 2.51 -10.11 -10.32
N LEU A 83 2.60 -10.07 -11.65
CA LEU A 83 3.82 -10.46 -12.33
C LEU A 83 4.94 -9.45 -12.00
N THR A 84 6.19 -9.91 -12.00
CA THR A 84 7.34 -9.05 -11.68
C THR A 84 7.41 -7.82 -12.61
N GLU A 85 7.12 -8.01 -13.91
CA GLU A 85 7.09 -6.93 -14.90
C GLU A 85 5.94 -5.94 -14.64
N GLU A 86 4.79 -6.41 -14.17
CA GLU A 86 3.65 -5.55 -13.80
C GLU A 86 3.99 -4.71 -12.58
N LEU A 87 4.61 -5.32 -11.55
CA LEU A 87 5.04 -4.60 -10.36
C LEU A 87 6.06 -3.51 -10.72
N GLU A 88 7.04 -3.80 -11.57
CA GLU A 88 8.00 -2.80 -12.04
C GLU A 88 7.32 -1.67 -12.81
N ALA A 89 6.37 -1.99 -13.71
CA ALA A 89 5.62 -1.01 -14.47
C ALA A 89 4.76 -0.09 -13.55
N VAL A 90 4.10 -0.67 -12.55
CA VAL A 90 3.32 0.09 -11.55
C VAL A 90 4.23 1.06 -10.78
N LEU A 91 5.35 0.57 -10.23
CA LEU A 91 6.28 1.40 -9.46
C LEU A 91 6.93 2.52 -10.30
N ASN A 92 7.13 2.29 -11.60
CA ASN A 92 7.62 3.31 -12.55
C ASN A 92 6.53 4.31 -12.99
N THR A 93 5.25 4.01 -12.76
CA THR A 93 4.11 4.85 -13.15
C THR A 93 3.62 5.75 -12.01
N LEU A 94 3.98 5.44 -10.76
CA LEU A 94 3.60 6.26 -9.61
C LEU A 94 4.01 7.74 -9.83
N PRO A 95 3.18 8.71 -9.39
CA PRO A 95 3.48 10.15 -9.52
C PRO A 95 4.50 10.61 -8.46
N VAL A 96 5.40 9.72 -8.07
CA VAL A 96 6.49 9.91 -7.12
C VAL A 96 7.68 9.05 -7.54
N ASP A 97 8.88 9.53 -7.28
CA ASP A 97 10.09 8.73 -7.37
C ASP A 97 10.32 8.02 -6.04
N ILE A 98 10.65 6.74 -6.10
CA ILE A 98 10.99 5.96 -4.91
C ILE A 98 12.43 5.46 -4.98
N THR A 99 13.09 5.39 -3.82
CA THR A 99 14.36 4.70 -3.61
C THR A 99 14.24 3.89 -2.32
N PHE A 100 14.50 2.59 -2.38
CA PHE A 100 14.51 1.73 -1.20
C PHE A 100 15.93 1.36 -0.80
N VAL A 101 16.21 1.49 0.50
CA VAL A 101 17.47 1.20 1.16
C VAL A 101 17.21 0.11 2.20
N ASP A 102 17.98 -0.98 2.20
CA ASP A 102 17.81 -2.05 3.17
C ASP A 102 18.34 -1.70 4.56
N LYS A 103 18.11 -2.59 5.53
CA LYS A 103 18.57 -2.44 6.91
C LYS A 103 20.09 -2.37 7.08
N GLU A 104 20.87 -2.75 6.06
CA GLU A 104 22.33 -2.62 5.97
C GLU A 104 22.77 -1.29 5.32
N ASP A 105 21.85 -0.35 5.12
CA ASP A 105 22.03 0.95 4.48
C ASP A 105 22.46 0.85 3.01
N ARG A 106 22.11 -0.23 2.31
CA ARG A 106 22.43 -0.43 0.90
C ARG A 106 21.24 -0.10 0.02
N VAL A 107 21.47 0.61 -1.07
CA VAL A 107 20.43 0.87 -2.07
C VAL A 107 20.03 -0.44 -2.74
N ARG A 108 18.77 -0.83 -2.66
CA ARG A 108 18.26 -2.08 -3.26
C ARG A 108 17.39 -1.86 -4.47
N TYR A 109 16.69 -0.74 -4.51
CA TYR A 109 15.76 -0.46 -5.59
C TYR A 109 15.59 1.06 -5.76
N PHE A 110 15.29 1.49 -6.98
CA PHE A 110 14.75 2.81 -7.26
C PHE A 110 13.80 2.70 -8.46
N SER A 111 12.72 3.48 -8.47
CA SER A 111 11.86 3.56 -9.65
C SER A 111 12.53 4.37 -10.77
N GLN A 112 12.31 3.95 -12.01
CA GLN A 112 12.77 4.63 -13.22
C GLN A 112 11.58 5.30 -13.91
N SER A 113 10.94 6.24 -13.21
CA SER A 113 9.87 7.07 -13.79
C SER A 113 10.42 7.90 -14.96
N LYS A 114 9.56 8.22 -15.93
CA LYS A 114 9.96 9.00 -17.13
C LYS A 114 10.47 10.39 -16.77
N GLU A 115 9.95 10.97 -15.70
CA GLU A 115 10.23 12.35 -15.27
C GLU A 115 10.95 12.39 -13.92
N ARG A 116 11.76 11.35 -13.62
CA ARG A 116 12.48 11.24 -12.36
C ARG A 116 13.30 12.50 -12.06
N ILE A 117 13.02 13.10 -10.90
CA ILE A 117 13.54 14.40 -10.49
C ILE A 117 15.05 14.33 -10.21
N PHE A 118 15.49 13.25 -9.56
CA PHE A 118 16.90 12.99 -9.27
C PHE A 118 17.38 11.75 -10.04
N PRO A 119 18.18 11.91 -11.10
CA PRO A 119 18.62 10.78 -11.91
C PRO A 119 19.45 9.81 -11.05
N ARG A 120 19.18 8.51 -11.22
CA ARG A 120 19.93 7.43 -10.59
C ARG A 120 20.49 6.52 -11.68
N THR A 121 21.66 5.94 -11.42
CA THR A 121 22.27 4.95 -12.31
C THR A 121 22.24 3.58 -11.64
N LYS A 122 22.14 2.50 -12.43
CA LYS A 122 22.17 1.13 -11.90
C LYS A 122 23.44 0.82 -11.08
N ALA A 123 24.52 1.59 -11.27
CA ALA A 123 25.77 1.47 -10.54
C ALA A 123 25.66 1.76 -9.03
N ILE A 124 24.57 2.40 -8.57
CA ILE A 124 24.35 2.65 -7.13
C ILE A 124 23.75 1.45 -6.41
N ILE A 125 23.16 0.49 -7.12
CA ILE A 125 22.56 -0.69 -6.49
C ILE A 125 23.64 -1.46 -5.71
N GLY A 126 23.34 -1.78 -4.46
CA GLY A 126 24.24 -2.42 -3.51
C GLY A 126 25.24 -1.49 -2.82
N ARG A 127 25.39 -0.24 -3.28
CA ARG A 127 26.25 0.74 -2.59
C ARG A 127 25.61 1.20 -1.29
N LYS A 128 26.46 1.56 -0.33
CA LYS A 128 26.02 2.18 0.91
C LYS A 128 25.53 3.60 0.62
N VAL A 129 24.42 4.01 1.24
CA VAL A 129 23.84 5.35 1.06
C VAL A 129 24.86 6.45 1.37
N GLN A 130 25.73 6.24 2.36
CA GLN A 130 26.79 7.19 2.72
C GLN A 130 27.78 7.45 1.57
N GLN A 131 27.88 6.57 0.58
CA GLN A 131 28.75 6.74 -0.60
C GLN A 131 28.03 7.46 -1.75
N CYS A 132 26.72 7.70 -1.63
CA CYS A 132 25.88 8.33 -2.64
C CYS A 132 25.60 9.81 -2.36
N HIS A 133 26.00 10.32 -1.19
CA HIS A 133 25.72 11.69 -0.75
C HIS A 133 27.02 12.48 -0.52
N PRO A 134 27.04 13.80 -0.81
CA PRO A 134 28.18 14.67 -0.49
C PRO A 134 28.43 14.78 1.03
N GLN A 135 29.69 14.99 1.42
CA GLN A 135 30.14 15.09 2.83
C GLN A 135 29.25 15.98 3.70
N LYS A 136 28.83 17.13 3.16
CA LYS A 136 28.00 18.13 3.87
C LYS A 136 26.63 17.62 4.29
N SER A 137 26.09 16.60 3.64
CA SER A 137 24.75 16.04 3.93
C SER A 137 24.80 14.67 4.60
N LEU A 138 25.98 14.07 4.76
CA LEU A 138 26.11 12.72 5.31
C LEU A 138 25.60 12.62 6.74
N HIS A 139 25.93 13.60 7.59
CA HIS A 139 25.50 13.61 8.99
C HIS A 139 23.98 13.58 9.12
N VAL A 140 23.25 14.33 8.29
CA VAL A 140 21.78 14.36 8.29
C VAL A 140 21.21 13.00 7.87
N VAL A 141 21.80 12.37 6.85
CA VAL A 141 21.34 11.06 6.37
C VAL A 141 21.59 9.97 7.42
N GLU A 142 22.76 9.99 8.06
CA GLU A 142 23.09 9.05 9.13
C GLU A 142 22.17 9.23 10.35
N GLU A 143 21.88 10.47 10.74
CA GLU A 143 20.95 10.79 11.81
C GLU A 143 19.55 10.21 11.52
N ILE A 144 19.00 10.46 10.33
CA ILE A 144 17.69 9.92 9.93
C ILE A 144 17.67 8.39 9.97
N LEU A 145 18.70 7.73 9.42
CA LEU A 145 18.77 6.26 9.40
C LEU A 145 18.89 5.68 10.81
N ASN A 146 19.67 6.31 11.69
CA ASN A 146 19.81 5.88 13.08
C ASN A 146 18.51 6.09 13.86
N ASP A 147 17.84 7.23 13.71
CA ASP A 147 16.53 7.51 14.32
C ASP A 147 15.50 6.45 13.91
N PHE A 148 15.48 6.02 12.65
CA PHE A 148 14.57 4.98 12.17
C PHE A 148 14.88 3.61 12.75
N LYS A 149 16.16 3.22 12.79
CA LYS A 149 16.61 1.95 13.38
C LYS A 149 16.32 1.87 14.88
N GLU A 150 16.48 2.98 15.59
CA GLU A 150 16.25 3.09 17.04
C GLU A 150 14.78 3.38 17.39
N ASN A 151 13.90 3.43 16.38
CA ASN A 151 12.47 3.74 16.54
C ASN A 151 12.19 5.08 17.25
N LYS A 152 13.05 6.08 17.02
CA LYS A 152 12.87 7.45 17.52
C LYS A 152 11.97 8.28 16.60
N ARG A 153 11.89 7.90 15.34
CA ARG A 153 11.16 8.61 14.28
C ARG A 153 10.65 7.60 13.24
N GLU A 154 9.50 7.88 12.65
CA GLU A 154 8.92 7.07 11.57
C GLU A 154 9.02 7.74 10.20
N GLU A 155 9.03 9.07 10.17
CA GLU A 155 9.15 9.86 8.95
C GLU A 155 10.08 11.07 9.12
N ALA A 156 10.78 11.45 8.06
CA ALA A 156 11.51 12.71 7.97
C ALA A 156 11.27 13.32 6.60
N GLY A 157 11.13 14.64 6.49
CA GLY A 157 10.88 15.26 5.20
C GLY A 157 11.34 16.71 5.13
N PHE A 158 11.65 17.14 3.92
CA PHE A 158 12.03 18.50 3.59
C PHE A 158 11.62 18.84 2.16
N TRP A 159 11.56 20.12 1.84
CA TRP A 159 11.25 20.58 0.49
C TRP A 159 12.31 21.57 -0.01
N ILE A 160 12.54 21.57 -1.32
CA ILE A 160 13.46 22.47 -1.98
C ILE A 160 12.82 23.08 -3.21
N ASN A 161 13.24 24.30 -3.57
CA ASN A 161 12.92 24.89 -4.86
C ASN A 161 14.01 24.50 -5.87
N MET A 162 13.61 23.89 -6.98
CA MET A 162 14.52 23.46 -8.03
C MET A 162 13.91 23.78 -9.40
N GLY A 163 14.56 24.64 -10.19
CA GLY A 163 14.05 25.00 -11.53
C GLY A 163 12.66 25.65 -11.52
N GLY A 164 12.30 26.38 -10.46
CA GLY A 164 10.96 26.96 -10.31
C GLY A 164 9.87 25.95 -9.89
N ARG A 165 10.24 24.69 -9.65
CA ARG A 165 9.38 23.65 -9.10
C ARG A 165 9.65 23.45 -7.61
N LEU A 166 8.61 23.15 -6.84
CA LEU A 166 8.69 22.80 -5.42
C LEU A 166 8.73 21.27 -5.28
N ILE A 167 9.89 20.77 -4.89
CA ILE A 167 10.15 19.34 -4.73
C ILE A 167 10.03 18.98 -3.25
N TYR A 168 9.18 18.01 -2.94
CA TYR A 168 9.00 17.47 -1.60
C TYR A 168 9.66 16.10 -1.49
N ILE A 169 10.58 15.95 -0.54
CA ILE A 169 11.38 14.74 -0.33
C ILE A 169 11.05 14.24 1.07
N ARG A 170 10.68 12.96 1.16
CA ARG A 170 10.33 12.29 2.42
C ARG A 170 11.09 10.98 2.54
N TYR A 171 11.37 10.59 3.77
CA TYR A 171 11.98 9.33 4.16
C TYR A 171 11.05 8.67 5.17
N PHE A 172 10.81 7.37 5.00
CA PHE A 172 9.97 6.58 5.89
C PHE A 172 10.74 5.37 6.40
N ALA A 173 10.62 5.09 7.70
CA ALA A 173 11.04 3.82 8.26
C ALA A 173 10.13 2.71 7.73
N VAL A 174 10.70 1.71 7.06
CA VAL A 174 9.96 0.54 6.58
C VAL A 174 10.10 -0.56 7.63
N ARG A 175 8.96 -1.07 8.10
CA ARG A 175 8.87 -2.15 9.09
C ARG A 175 8.11 -3.34 8.51
N ASP A 176 8.44 -4.54 8.94
CA ASP A 176 7.65 -5.74 8.63
C ASP A 176 6.45 -5.89 9.57
N LYS A 177 5.65 -6.96 9.40
CA LYS A 177 4.46 -7.23 10.23
C LYS A 177 4.77 -7.39 11.73
N ALA A 178 6.03 -7.63 12.10
CA ALA A 178 6.47 -7.74 13.49
C ALA A 178 7.09 -6.42 14.00
N GLU A 179 6.83 -5.29 13.32
CA GLU A 179 7.35 -3.95 13.62
C GLU A 179 8.88 -3.85 13.56
N LYS A 180 9.54 -4.82 12.95
CA LYS A 180 11.00 -4.83 12.82
C LYS A 180 11.42 -3.97 11.64
N TYR A 181 12.40 -3.09 11.86
CA TYR A 181 13.00 -2.27 10.81
C TYR A 181 13.61 -3.14 9.70
N VAL A 182 13.13 -2.97 8.47
CA VAL A 182 13.62 -3.66 7.27
C VAL A 182 14.33 -2.72 6.29
N GLY A 183 14.17 -1.41 6.44
CA GLY A 183 14.84 -0.43 5.59
C GLY A 183 14.25 0.97 5.65
N CYS A 184 14.69 1.81 4.73
CA CYS A 184 14.23 3.19 4.57
C CYS A 184 13.72 3.40 3.14
N LEU A 185 12.54 4.01 3.02
CA LEU A 185 11.95 4.41 1.74
C LEU A 185 12.10 5.92 1.57
N GLU A 186 12.88 6.34 0.58
CA GLU A 186 12.89 7.72 0.09
C GLU A 186 11.79 7.89 -0.96
N VAL A 187 10.97 8.93 -0.82
CA VAL A 187 9.92 9.33 -1.75
C VAL A 187 10.15 10.79 -2.15
N THR A 188 10.29 11.05 -3.45
CA THR A 188 10.41 12.40 -3.99
C THR A 188 9.20 12.71 -4.87
N GLN A 189 8.59 13.87 -4.68
CA GLN A 189 7.44 14.32 -5.45
C GLN A 189 7.57 15.79 -5.81
N ASP A 190 7.23 16.13 -7.06
CA ASP A 190 6.99 17.51 -7.43
C ASP A 190 5.56 17.90 -7.07
N ILE A 191 5.41 18.78 -6.08
CA ILE A 191 4.10 19.19 -5.55
C ILE A 191 3.64 20.55 -6.10
N THR A 192 4.35 21.12 -7.08
CA THR A 192 4.07 22.49 -7.57
C THR A 192 2.65 22.62 -8.11
N ASP A 193 2.20 21.65 -8.91
CA ASP A 193 0.86 21.70 -9.51
C ASP A 193 -0.21 21.20 -8.53
N ILE A 194 0.15 20.28 -7.63
CA ILE A 194 -0.71 19.87 -6.51
C ILE A 194 -1.10 21.08 -5.65
N LYS A 195 -0.14 21.98 -5.37
CA LYS A 195 -0.39 23.21 -4.62
C LYS A 195 -1.32 24.21 -5.32
N LYS A 196 -1.58 24.05 -6.62
CA LYS A 196 -2.50 24.92 -7.39
C LYS A 196 -3.93 24.37 -7.42
N ILE A 197 -4.16 23.16 -6.91
CA ILE A 197 -5.49 22.57 -6.88
C ILE A 197 -6.33 23.33 -5.85
N GLU A 198 -7.45 23.86 -6.31
CA GLU A 198 -8.44 24.56 -5.49
C GLU A 198 -9.84 24.01 -5.77
N ALA A 199 -10.77 24.22 -4.83
CA ALA A 199 -12.15 23.76 -4.90
C ALA A 199 -12.24 22.23 -5.16
N GLU A 200 -13.21 21.80 -5.95
CA GLU A 200 -13.49 20.39 -6.19
C GLU A 200 -13.61 20.09 -7.69
N LYS A 201 -13.02 18.98 -8.12
CA LYS A 201 -13.26 18.37 -9.43
C LYS A 201 -13.82 16.97 -9.21
N ARG A 202 -15.14 16.82 -9.30
CA ARG A 202 -15.86 15.56 -8.95
C ARG A 202 -15.95 14.55 -10.09
N LEU A 203 -15.80 15.01 -11.33
CA LEU A 203 -15.83 14.22 -12.57
C LEU A 203 -14.86 14.88 -13.58
N LEU A 204 -14.51 14.16 -14.65
CA LEU A 204 -13.49 14.53 -15.66
C LEU A 204 -13.59 15.96 -16.19
#